data_AF-A0A9X1NIY5-F1
#
_entry.id   AF-A0A9X1NIY5-F1
#
_cell.length_a   1.000
_cell.length_b   1.000
_cell.length_c   1.000
_cell.angle_alpha   90.00
_cell.angle_beta   90.00
_cell.angle_gamma   90.00
#
_symmetry.space_group_name_H-M   'P 1'
#
loop_
_entity.id
_entity.type
_entity.pdbx_description
1 polymer ?
#
loop_
_entity_poly.entity_id
_entity_poly.type
_entity_poly.pdbx_seq_one_letter_code
_entity_poly.pdbx_strand_id
1 'polypeptide(L)'
;MTLTWPASGGIAAQRQRLQDDAAQDGLPESLARGLFWLPLTSLLLLVGSAVFFRPEYDKLLHEDWPVEWAQFAGCLFVCFLALMSVRPALRRGQPVLAVALLLGGLAWFFLAGEEISWAQRVFGWATPEGFEGNRQAETNLHNFNSGFDPEALFRGIQVVIGLVMVGLSLYGRLGNVRPDSFWRIVAPALCTIPLFLTIAGYRFLALFVPESFGFFGRLQEWAEFCQYAGLTVALSGIYFAVRPASEPTGETARHASRNSGQRDWRQLLVPAVIVLAITVVFAVLTPFSGIVPGNAPGQGN
;
A
#
# COMPACT_ATOMS: atom_id res chain seq x y z
N MET A 1 25.51 8.04 -42.79
CA MET A 1 25.10 7.90 -41.38
C MET A 1 23.86 7.03 -41.37
N THR A 2 24.04 5.72 -41.27
CA THR A 2 22.95 4.74 -41.25
C THR A 2 22.32 4.76 -39.86
N LEU A 3 21.10 5.27 -39.75
CA LEU A 3 20.25 5.13 -38.56
C LEU A 3 19.93 3.65 -38.40
N THR A 4 20.74 2.92 -37.64
CA THR A 4 20.38 1.60 -37.14
C THR A 4 19.36 1.81 -36.02
N TRP A 5 18.08 1.66 -36.36
CA TRP A 5 17.05 1.39 -35.35
C TRP A 5 17.48 0.12 -34.61
N PRO A 6 17.69 0.12 -33.28
CA PRO A 6 17.95 -1.13 -32.57
C PRO A 6 16.75 -2.04 -32.78
N ALA A 7 17.01 -3.22 -33.35
CA ALA A 7 16.01 -4.22 -33.66
C ALA A 7 15.07 -4.42 -32.45
N SER A 8 13.79 -4.12 -32.66
CA SER A 8 12.62 -4.54 -31.87
C SER A 8 12.88 -4.84 -30.39
N GLY A 9 12.55 -3.88 -29.52
CA GLY A 9 12.33 -4.13 -28.10
C GLY A 9 11.14 -5.06 -27.86
N GLY A 10 11.32 -6.36 -28.16
CA GLY A 10 10.29 -7.37 -28.00
C GLY A 10 9.95 -7.63 -26.52
N ILE A 11 8.88 -8.39 -26.29
CA ILE A 11 8.38 -8.77 -24.96
C ILE A 11 9.52 -9.31 -24.06
N ALA A 12 10.46 -10.07 -24.63
CA ALA A 12 11.61 -10.59 -23.91
C ALA A 12 12.55 -9.48 -23.39
N ALA A 13 12.82 -8.44 -24.18
CA ALA A 13 13.66 -7.31 -23.77
C ALA A 13 12.99 -6.45 -22.70
N GLN A 14 11.67 -6.26 -22.80
CA GLN A 14 10.88 -5.56 -21.77
C GLN A 14 10.84 -6.35 -20.45
N ARG A 15 10.66 -7.67 -20.54
CA ARG A 15 10.72 -8.56 -19.37
C ARG A 15 12.09 -8.50 -18.69
N GLN A 16 13.17 -8.59 -19.46
CA GLN A 16 14.52 -8.50 -18.92
C GLN A 16 14.74 -7.16 -18.20
N ARG A 17 14.27 -6.05 -18.78
CA ARG A 17 14.36 -4.73 -18.15
C ARG A 17 13.62 -4.65 -16.81
N LEU A 18 12.43 -5.22 -16.71
CA LEU A 18 11.68 -5.27 -15.44
C LEU A 18 12.42 -6.09 -14.37
N GLN A 19 13.03 -7.20 -14.77
CA GLN A 19 13.84 -8.04 -13.88
C GLN A 19 15.10 -7.31 -13.41
N ASP A 20 15.80 -6.65 -14.34
CA ASP A 20 17.03 -5.89 -14.04
C ASP A 20 16.74 -4.69 -13.13
N ASP A 21 15.62 -3.98 -13.33
CA ASP A 21 15.22 -2.87 -12.46
C ASP A 21 14.83 -3.35 -11.05
N ALA A 22 14.06 -4.43 -10.95
CA ALA A 22 13.70 -5.01 -9.66
C ALA A 22 14.94 -5.52 -8.89
N ALA A 23 15.92 -6.09 -9.60
CA ALA A 23 17.18 -6.55 -9.02
C ALA A 23 18.01 -5.40 -8.42
N GLN A 24 17.95 -4.19 -9.00
CA GLN A 24 18.61 -3.00 -8.43
C GLN A 24 18.03 -2.60 -7.08
N ASP A 25 16.76 -2.94 -6.83
CA ASP A 25 16.08 -2.77 -5.56
C ASP A 25 16.18 -4.02 -4.67
N GLY A 26 17.02 -5.00 -5.01
CA GLY A 26 17.16 -6.24 -4.24
C GLY A 26 15.85 -7.03 -4.09
N LEU A 27 14.88 -6.80 -4.98
CA LEU A 27 13.61 -7.55 -5.00
C LEU A 27 13.85 -8.93 -5.61
N PRO A 28 13.44 -10.02 -4.93
CA PRO A 28 13.48 -11.35 -5.53
C PRO A 28 12.67 -11.40 -6.83
N GLU A 29 13.14 -12.13 -7.83
CA GLU A 29 12.46 -12.22 -9.13
C GLU A 29 11.03 -12.77 -9.00
N SER A 30 10.80 -13.71 -8.08
CA SER A 30 9.46 -14.24 -7.77
C SER A 30 8.53 -13.16 -7.24
N LEU A 31 9.00 -12.32 -6.32
CA LEU A 31 8.24 -11.20 -5.76
C LEU A 31 7.94 -10.15 -6.84
N ALA A 32 8.94 -9.75 -7.63
CA ALA A 32 8.74 -8.77 -8.71
C ALA A 32 7.70 -9.25 -9.74
N ARG A 33 7.75 -10.52 -10.13
CA ARG A 33 6.73 -11.13 -11.01
C ARG A 33 5.36 -11.20 -10.34
N GLY A 34 5.32 -11.58 -9.07
CA GLY A 34 4.10 -11.61 -8.28
C GLY A 34 3.41 -10.25 -8.23
N LEU A 35 4.15 -9.19 -7.91
CA LEU A 35 3.67 -7.81 -7.86
C LEU A 35 3.13 -7.32 -9.22
N PHE A 36 3.84 -7.61 -10.30
CA PHE A 36 3.42 -7.21 -11.65
C PHE A 36 2.08 -7.85 -12.05
N TRP A 37 1.90 -9.15 -11.73
CA TRP A 37 0.69 -9.90 -12.04
C TRP A 37 -0.38 -9.83 -10.95
N LEU A 38 -0.10 -9.18 -9.82
CA LEU A 38 -0.99 -9.14 -8.67
C LEU A 38 -2.36 -8.58 -9.03
N PRO A 39 -2.52 -7.45 -9.77
CA PRO A 39 -3.84 -6.96 -10.13
C PRO A 39 -4.67 -8.00 -10.88
N LEU A 40 -4.11 -8.59 -11.94
CA LEU A 40 -4.82 -9.57 -12.76
C LEU A 40 -5.17 -10.82 -11.96
N THR A 41 -4.21 -11.38 -11.22
CA THR A 41 -4.42 -12.62 -10.46
C THR A 41 -5.41 -12.42 -9.32
N SER A 42 -5.30 -11.32 -8.56
CA SER A 42 -6.26 -11.00 -7.50
C SER A 42 -7.65 -10.66 -8.03
N LEU A 43 -7.77 -10.02 -9.21
CA LEU A 43 -9.07 -9.79 -9.85
C LEU A 43 -9.75 -11.09 -10.26
N LEU A 44 -9.00 -12.03 -10.85
CA LEU A 44 -9.53 -13.34 -11.23
C LEU A 44 -9.98 -14.15 -9.99
N LEU A 45 -9.22 -14.06 -8.90
CA LEU A 45 -9.60 -14.67 -7.62
C LEU A 45 -10.86 -14.03 -7.05
N LEU A 46 -10.98 -12.70 -7.09
CA LEU A 46 -12.14 -11.94 -6.62
C LEU A 46 -13.41 -12.27 -7.42
N VAL A 47 -13.29 -12.32 -8.75
CA VAL A 47 -14.40 -12.73 -9.63
C VAL A 47 -14.76 -14.19 -9.37
N GLY A 48 -13.77 -15.07 -9.22
CA GLY A 48 -13.99 -16.47 -8.87
C GLY A 48 -14.71 -16.62 -7.53
N SER A 49 -14.31 -15.90 -6.49
CA SER A 49 -14.97 -15.94 -5.19
C SER A 49 -16.40 -15.42 -5.25
N ALA A 50 -16.65 -14.33 -5.99
CA ALA A 50 -17.99 -13.79 -6.15
C ALA A 50 -18.93 -14.73 -6.93
N VAL A 51 -18.41 -15.49 -7.89
CA VAL A 51 -19.20 -16.43 -8.70
C VAL A 51 -19.44 -17.76 -7.97
N PHE A 52 -18.43 -18.31 -7.30
CA PHE A 52 -18.48 -19.67 -6.75
C PHE A 52 -18.72 -19.73 -5.23
N PHE A 53 -18.46 -18.66 -4.48
CA PHE A 53 -18.45 -18.63 -3.01
C PHE A 53 -19.15 -17.39 -2.44
N ARG A 54 -20.26 -16.97 -3.07
CA ARG A 54 -20.95 -15.70 -2.79
C ARG A 54 -21.29 -15.46 -1.30
N PRO A 55 -21.83 -16.43 -0.52
CA PRO A 55 -22.15 -16.19 0.90
C PRO A 55 -20.94 -15.94 1.79
N GLU A 56 -19.83 -16.63 1.55
CA GLU A 56 -18.57 -16.48 2.29
C GLU A 56 -17.84 -15.21 1.87
N TYR A 57 -17.92 -14.87 0.58
CA TYR A 57 -17.38 -13.64 0.01
C TYR A 57 -18.05 -12.40 0.59
N ASP A 58 -19.39 -12.41 0.70
CA ASP A 58 -20.11 -11.27 1.27
C ASP A 58 -19.70 -11.03 2.74
N LYS A 59 -19.46 -12.09 3.52
CA LYS A 59 -19.01 -11.99 4.92
C LYS A 59 -17.61 -11.41 5.09
N LEU A 60 -16.67 -11.73 4.20
CA LEU A 60 -15.27 -11.28 4.29
C LEU A 60 -15.11 -9.75 4.19
N LEU A 61 -16.11 -9.06 3.65
CA LEU A 61 -16.08 -7.62 3.32
C LEU A 61 -16.95 -6.76 4.26
N HIS A 62 -17.40 -7.29 5.41
CA HIS A 62 -18.11 -6.49 6.42
C HIS A 62 -17.12 -5.81 7.39
N GLU A 63 -17.58 -4.82 8.17
CA GLU A 63 -16.78 -4.25 9.27
C GLU A 63 -16.43 -5.29 10.34
N ASP A 64 -15.26 -5.11 10.94
CA ASP A 64 -14.56 -5.98 11.87
C ASP A 64 -14.14 -7.35 11.30
N TRP A 65 -14.14 -7.52 9.97
CA TRP A 65 -13.68 -8.74 9.30
C TRP A 65 -12.22 -8.67 8.86
N PRO A 66 -11.60 -9.82 8.49
CA PRO A 66 -10.16 -9.91 8.24
C PRO A 66 -9.59 -8.93 7.21
N VAL A 67 -10.41 -8.45 6.27
CA VAL A 67 -9.97 -7.50 5.23
C VAL A 67 -9.69 -6.12 5.84
N GLU A 68 -10.59 -5.58 6.65
CA GLU A 68 -10.41 -4.31 7.36
C GLU A 68 -9.19 -4.38 8.30
N TRP A 69 -9.06 -5.46 9.07
CA TRP A 69 -7.88 -5.68 9.93
C TRP A 69 -6.58 -5.81 9.13
N ALA A 70 -6.62 -6.37 7.93
CA ALA A 70 -5.47 -6.43 7.03
C ALA A 70 -5.13 -5.05 6.45
N GLN A 71 -6.13 -4.21 6.13
CA GLN A 71 -5.93 -2.82 5.71
C GLN A 71 -5.32 -1.99 6.84
N PHE A 72 -5.85 -2.11 8.06
CA PHE A 72 -5.26 -1.52 9.27
C PHE A 72 -3.80 -1.94 9.46
N ALA A 73 -3.53 -3.25 9.42
CA ALA A 73 -2.17 -3.78 9.55
C ALA A 73 -1.25 -3.24 8.45
N GLY A 74 -1.71 -3.22 7.20
CA GLY A 74 -0.95 -2.67 6.07
C GLY A 74 -0.60 -1.20 6.27
N CYS A 75 -1.59 -0.37 6.60
CA CYS A 75 -1.40 1.07 6.85
C CYS A 75 -0.43 1.31 8.02
N LEU A 76 -0.60 0.57 9.13
CA LEU A 76 0.26 0.69 10.31
C LEU A 76 1.70 0.21 10.02
N PHE A 77 1.86 -0.84 9.24
CA PHE A 77 3.18 -1.32 8.81
C PHE A 77 3.91 -0.27 7.98
N VAL A 78 3.24 0.31 7.00
CA VAL A 78 3.81 1.36 6.15
C VAL A 78 4.10 2.63 6.96
N CYS A 79 3.24 2.99 7.91
CA CYS A 79 3.48 4.06 8.88
C CYS A 79 4.80 3.82 9.63
N PHE A 80 5.00 2.64 10.22
CA PHE A 80 6.24 2.31 10.92
C PHE A 80 7.46 2.41 10.01
N LEU A 81 7.41 1.85 8.80
CA LEU A 81 8.54 1.94 7.87
C LEU A 81 8.89 3.39 7.52
N ALA A 82 7.89 4.24 7.29
CA ALA A 82 8.11 5.64 6.99
C ALA A 82 8.79 6.37 8.17
N LEU A 83 8.24 6.24 9.39
CA LEU A 83 8.78 6.86 10.60
C LEU A 83 10.18 6.36 10.96
N MET A 84 10.40 5.05 10.80
CA MET A 84 11.70 4.40 10.95
C MET A 84 12.75 4.92 9.95
N SER A 85 12.31 5.46 8.81
CA SER A 85 13.17 5.96 7.73
C SER A 85 13.53 7.45 7.87
N VAL A 86 12.83 8.21 8.72
CA VAL A 86 13.07 9.66 8.93
C VAL A 86 14.49 9.94 9.43
N ARG A 87 14.91 9.32 10.54
CA ARG A 87 16.24 9.56 11.13
C ARG A 87 17.38 9.12 10.18
N PRO A 88 17.33 7.93 9.54
CA PRO A 88 18.31 7.57 8.52
C PRO A 88 18.38 8.56 7.35
N ALA A 89 17.23 9.04 6.84
CA ALA A 89 17.20 10.05 5.78
C ALA A 89 17.89 11.36 6.18
N LEU A 90 17.65 11.84 7.41
CA LEU A 90 18.35 13.01 7.95
C LEU A 90 19.86 12.81 8.03
N ARG A 91 20.31 11.65 8.52
CA ARG A 91 21.75 11.31 8.62
C ARG A 91 22.44 11.24 7.26
N ARG A 92 21.70 11.00 6.18
CA ARG A 92 22.18 11.01 4.80
C ARG A 92 22.14 12.39 4.15
N GLY A 93 21.79 13.45 4.89
CA GLY A 93 21.67 14.79 4.34
C GLY A 93 20.47 14.96 3.41
N GLN A 94 19.40 14.18 3.59
CA GLN A 94 18.18 14.24 2.78
C GLN A 94 16.99 14.78 3.60
N PRO A 95 17.00 16.05 4.03
CA PRO A 95 15.97 16.60 4.91
C PRO A 95 14.60 16.67 4.24
N VAL A 96 14.54 16.94 2.93
CA VAL A 96 13.28 16.94 2.17
C VAL A 96 12.63 15.55 2.19
N LEU A 97 13.42 14.49 1.99
CA LEU A 97 12.93 13.11 2.10
C LEU A 97 12.47 12.79 3.53
N ALA A 98 13.21 13.23 4.54
CA ALA A 98 12.83 13.02 5.93
C ALA A 98 11.49 13.68 6.29
N VAL A 99 11.25 14.91 5.82
CA VAL A 99 9.97 15.61 5.99
C VAL A 99 8.86 14.88 5.24
N ALA A 100 9.10 14.46 3.98
CA ALA A 100 8.13 13.69 3.21
C ALA A 100 7.77 12.36 3.89
N LEU A 101 8.75 11.65 4.46
CA LEU A 101 8.54 10.42 5.21
C LEU A 101 7.79 10.65 6.53
N LEU A 102 8.05 11.76 7.22
CA LEU A 102 7.32 12.12 8.44
C LEU A 102 5.84 12.40 8.12
N LEU A 103 5.58 13.28 7.15
CA LEU A 103 4.22 13.63 6.74
C LEU A 103 3.49 12.41 6.17
N GLY A 104 4.16 11.60 5.36
CA GLY A 104 3.63 10.35 4.85
C GLY A 104 3.33 9.35 5.97
N GLY A 105 4.21 9.21 6.96
CA GLY A 105 3.98 8.36 8.13
C GLY A 105 2.77 8.79 8.95
N LEU A 106 2.57 10.10 9.14
CA LEU A 106 1.39 10.64 9.80
C LEU A 106 0.11 10.42 8.99
N ALA A 107 0.17 10.55 7.65
CA ALA A 107 -0.96 10.25 6.77
C ALA A 107 -1.36 8.77 6.84
N TRP A 108 -0.38 7.85 6.86
CA TRP A 108 -0.64 6.42 7.02
C TRP A 108 -1.17 6.07 8.41
N PHE A 109 -0.74 6.77 9.46
CA PHE A 109 -1.31 6.61 10.79
C PHE A 109 -2.76 7.07 10.84
N PHE A 110 -3.07 8.22 10.23
CA PHE A 110 -4.43 8.72 10.10
C PHE A 110 -5.32 7.70 9.38
N LEU A 111 -4.85 7.18 8.24
CA LEU A 111 -5.59 6.18 7.48
C LEU A 111 -5.78 4.88 8.28
N ALA A 112 -4.76 4.39 8.98
CA ALA A 112 -4.92 3.24 9.89
C ALA A 112 -5.97 3.51 10.97
N GLY A 113 -6.04 4.72 11.51
CA GLY A 113 -7.09 5.13 12.44
C GLY A 113 -8.47 5.07 11.80
N GLU A 114 -8.64 5.68 10.63
CA GLU A 114 -9.91 5.67 9.88
C GLU A 114 -10.41 4.25 9.59
N GLU A 115 -9.51 3.32 9.20
CA GLU A 115 -9.84 1.92 8.90
C GLU A 115 -10.38 1.11 10.09
N ILE A 116 -10.24 1.57 11.34
CA ILE A 116 -10.82 0.87 12.52
C ILE A 116 -11.60 1.83 13.42
N SER A 117 -12.09 2.92 12.84
CA SER A 117 -12.88 3.93 13.54
C SER A 117 -12.18 4.48 14.79
N TRP A 118 -10.89 4.75 14.62
CA TRP A 118 -9.93 5.19 15.63
C TRP A 118 -9.83 4.26 16.86
N ALA A 119 -10.12 2.98 16.66
CA ALA A 119 -10.17 1.96 17.72
C ALA A 119 -11.29 2.20 18.74
N GLN A 120 -12.38 2.90 18.36
CA GLN A 120 -13.56 3.10 19.19
C GLN A 120 -14.07 1.79 19.79
N ARG A 121 -14.20 0.74 18.97
CA ARG A 121 -14.69 -0.57 19.41
C ARG A 121 -13.65 -1.35 20.23
N VAL A 122 -12.37 -1.01 20.15
CA VAL A 122 -11.31 -1.61 20.98
C VAL A 122 -11.36 -1.06 22.40
N PHE A 123 -11.56 0.25 22.54
CA PHE A 123 -11.52 0.94 23.83
C PHE A 123 -12.90 1.21 24.44
N GLY A 124 -13.98 1.03 23.68
CA GLY A 124 -15.35 1.10 24.15
C GLY A 124 -15.84 2.51 24.50
N TRP A 125 -15.30 3.56 23.88
CA TRP A 125 -15.84 4.91 24.08
C TRP A 125 -17.07 5.17 23.22
N ALA A 126 -17.94 6.05 23.70
CA ALA A 126 -19.11 6.49 22.96
C ALA A 126 -18.73 7.44 21.82
N THR A 127 -19.54 7.44 20.76
CA THR A 127 -19.43 8.36 19.62
C THR A 127 -19.57 9.80 20.11
N PRO A 128 -18.58 10.67 19.88
CA PRO A 128 -18.67 12.06 20.34
C PRO A 128 -19.82 12.82 19.65
N GLU A 129 -20.39 13.84 20.31
CA GLU A 129 -21.49 14.66 19.75
C GLU A 129 -21.12 15.27 18.37
N GLY A 130 -19.85 15.62 18.16
CA GLY A 130 -19.36 16.11 16.87
C GLY A 130 -19.42 15.09 15.72
N PHE A 131 -19.71 13.82 16.01
CA PHE A 131 -19.84 12.71 15.07
C PHE A 131 -21.27 12.18 14.93
N GLU A 132 -22.29 12.89 15.43
CA GLU A 132 -23.70 12.52 15.26
C GLU A 132 -24.15 12.41 13.78
N GLY A 133 -23.43 13.06 12.85
CA GLY A 133 -23.65 12.94 11.40
C GLY A 133 -23.02 11.71 10.73
N ASN A 134 -22.32 10.88 11.50
CA ASN A 134 -21.71 9.64 11.03
C ASN A 134 -22.79 8.54 10.89
N ARG A 135 -22.93 7.96 9.70
CA ARG A 135 -24.00 7.00 9.38
C ARG A 135 -23.97 5.70 10.19
N GLN A 136 -22.83 5.37 10.79
CA GLN A 136 -22.63 4.14 11.55
C GLN A 136 -22.41 4.41 13.04
N ALA A 137 -22.62 5.66 13.47
CA ALA A 137 -22.31 6.12 14.82
C ALA A 137 -20.85 5.82 15.21
N GLU A 138 -19.91 6.13 14.32
CA GLU A 138 -18.48 5.85 14.52
C GLU A 138 -17.64 7.11 14.63
N THR A 139 -16.44 6.97 15.20
CA THR A 139 -15.45 8.05 15.37
C THR A 139 -14.51 8.11 14.17
N ASN A 140 -15.01 7.98 12.94
CA ASN A 140 -14.24 8.17 11.69
C ASN A 140 -14.86 9.27 10.83
N LEU A 141 -14.09 9.78 9.88
CA LEU A 141 -14.54 10.80 8.94
C LEU A 141 -15.14 10.19 7.67
N HIS A 142 -14.75 8.98 7.27
CA HIS A 142 -15.20 8.38 6.01
C HIS A 142 -16.70 8.03 5.96
N ASN A 143 -17.41 8.01 7.10
CA ASN A 143 -18.84 7.64 7.15
C ASN A 143 -19.81 8.84 7.12
N PHE A 144 -19.31 10.07 7.15
CA PHE A 144 -20.15 11.26 7.02
C PHE A 144 -20.70 11.39 5.60
N ASN A 145 -21.96 11.84 5.47
CA ASN A 145 -22.59 12.11 4.18
C ASN A 145 -23.32 13.47 4.19
N SER A 146 -22.64 14.53 4.62
CA SER A 146 -23.24 15.86 4.80
C SER A 146 -22.44 16.95 4.10
N GLY A 147 -22.85 17.32 2.88
CA GLY A 147 -22.45 18.55 2.14
C GLY A 147 -21.01 18.61 1.61
N PHE A 148 -20.04 18.17 2.40
CA PHE A 148 -18.69 17.79 2.00
C PHE A 148 -18.64 16.26 2.02
N ASP A 149 -18.09 15.66 0.96
CA ASP A 149 -17.93 14.21 0.83
C ASP A 149 -16.43 13.88 1.01
N PRO A 150 -15.98 13.59 2.24
CA PRO A 150 -14.60 13.16 2.51
C PRO A 150 -14.21 11.94 1.66
N GLU A 151 -15.17 11.07 1.36
CA GLU A 151 -14.98 9.91 0.51
C GLU A 151 -14.61 10.35 -0.91
N ALA A 152 -15.35 11.28 -1.52
CA ALA A 152 -14.98 11.82 -2.84
C ALA A 152 -13.59 12.46 -2.88
N LEU A 153 -13.21 13.20 -1.84
CA LEU A 153 -11.86 13.76 -1.75
C LEU A 153 -10.80 12.65 -1.66
N PHE A 154 -11.03 11.65 -0.82
CA PHE A 154 -10.13 10.51 -0.66
C PHE A 154 -9.96 9.74 -1.98
N ARG A 155 -11.07 9.46 -2.68
CA ARG A 155 -11.07 8.85 -4.03
C ARG A 155 -10.22 9.65 -5.03
N GLY A 156 -10.35 10.97 -5.03
CA GLY A 156 -9.54 11.85 -5.89
C GLY A 156 -8.06 11.80 -5.56
N ILE A 157 -7.71 11.85 -4.27
CA ILE A 157 -6.33 11.76 -3.77
C ILE A 157 -5.70 10.42 -4.19
N GLN A 158 -6.41 9.30 -4.08
CA GLN A 158 -5.91 7.99 -4.49
C GLN A 158 -5.51 7.95 -5.97
N VAL A 159 -6.33 8.50 -6.87
CA VAL A 159 -5.99 8.56 -8.31
C VAL A 159 -4.73 9.39 -8.53
N VAL A 160 -4.64 10.55 -7.89
CA VAL A 160 -3.46 11.42 -7.99
C VAL A 160 -2.20 10.70 -7.49
N ILE A 161 -2.26 10.03 -6.34
CA ILE A 161 -1.15 9.25 -5.81
C ILE A 161 -0.73 8.16 -6.81
N GLY A 162 -1.70 7.41 -7.36
CA GLY A 162 -1.42 6.37 -8.35
C GLY A 162 -0.68 6.92 -9.57
N LEU A 163 -1.17 8.01 -10.15
CA LEU A 163 -0.54 8.65 -11.31
C LEU A 163 0.84 9.24 -10.99
N VAL A 164 1.00 9.86 -9.82
CA VAL A 164 2.30 10.37 -9.35
C VAL A 164 3.30 9.22 -9.18
N MET A 165 2.90 8.09 -8.60
CA MET A 165 3.79 6.93 -8.43
C MET A 165 4.19 6.31 -9.78
N VAL A 166 3.27 6.24 -10.75
CA VAL A 166 3.61 5.85 -12.13
C VAL A 166 4.60 6.84 -12.74
N GLY A 167 4.35 8.14 -12.64
CA GLY A 167 5.23 9.19 -13.16
C GLY A 167 6.63 9.13 -12.54
N LEU A 168 6.72 8.95 -11.22
CA LEU A 168 7.99 8.76 -10.51
C LEU A 168 8.72 7.48 -10.95
N SER A 169 7.99 6.38 -11.14
CA SER A 169 8.56 5.13 -11.64
C SER A 169 9.17 5.34 -13.03
N LEU A 170 8.44 5.98 -13.95
CA LEU A 170 8.93 6.23 -15.30
C LEU A 170 10.12 7.22 -15.30
N TYR A 171 10.00 8.34 -14.60
CA TYR A 171 11.04 9.37 -14.56
C TYR A 171 12.32 8.88 -13.86
N GLY A 172 12.19 8.34 -12.66
CA GLY A 172 13.33 7.93 -11.83
C GLY A 172 13.94 6.59 -12.23
N ARG A 173 13.26 5.77 -13.05
CA ARG A 173 13.76 4.44 -13.45
C ARG A 173 14.05 4.26 -14.92
N LEU A 174 13.39 5.01 -15.79
CA LEU A 174 13.71 5.03 -17.23
C LEU A 174 14.53 6.26 -17.63
N GLY A 175 14.54 7.32 -16.83
CA GLY A 175 15.35 8.52 -17.05
C GLY A 175 16.81 8.34 -16.64
N ASN A 176 17.67 9.22 -17.14
CA ASN A 176 19.09 9.31 -16.76
C ASN A 176 19.26 10.05 -15.41
N VAL A 177 18.65 9.49 -14.37
CA VAL A 177 18.65 10.04 -13.01
C VAL A 177 19.78 9.40 -12.20
N ARG A 178 20.51 10.20 -11.41
CA ARG A 178 21.62 9.68 -10.60
C ARG A 178 21.13 8.68 -9.55
N PRO A 179 21.82 7.54 -9.33
CA PRO A 179 21.38 6.49 -8.42
C PRO A 179 21.13 6.95 -6.96
N ASP A 180 21.88 7.95 -6.50
CA ASP A 180 21.85 8.50 -5.15
C ASP A 180 20.91 9.71 -4.98
N SER A 181 20.29 10.16 -6.06
CA SER A 181 19.40 11.32 -6.04
C SER A 181 18.06 11.01 -5.36
N PHE A 182 17.42 12.07 -4.84
CA PHE A 182 16.07 12.01 -4.28
C PHE A 182 15.08 11.30 -5.22
N TRP A 183 15.08 11.67 -6.51
CA TRP A 183 14.16 11.15 -7.52
C TRP A 183 14.35 9.66 -7.80
N ARG A 184 15.58 9.13 -7.71
CA ARG A 184 15.81 7.69 -7.81
C ARG A 184 15.29 6.97 -6.57
N ILE A 185 15.54 7.52 -5.39
CA ILE A 185 15.19 6.90 -4.10
C ILE A 185 13.67 6.75 -3.95
N VAL A 186 12.91 7.79 -4.32
CA VAL A 186 11.45 7.77 -4.20
C VAL A 186 10.74 7.08 -5.35
N ALA A 187 11.44 6.78 -6.46
CA ALA A 187 10.82 6.11 -7.60
C ALA A 187 10.51 4.64 -7.27
N PRO A 188 9.26 4.19 -7.34
CA PRO A 188 8.95 2.76 -7.19
C PRO A 188 9.57 1.92 -8.31
N ALA A 189 9.76 0.63 -8.05
CA ALA A 189 10.21 -0.32 -9.07
C ALA A 189 9.20 -0.42 -10.21
N LEU A 190 9.68 -0.58 -11.45
CA LEU A 190 8.80 -0.62 -12.64
C LEU A 190 7.77 -1.75 -12.58
N CYS A 191 8.08 -2.85 -11.88
CA CYS A 191 7.15 -3.97 -11.68
C CYS A 191 5.89 -3.60 -10.87
N THR A 192 5.90 -2.48 -10.15
CA THR A 192 4.74 -1.99 -9.38
C THR A 192 3.81 -1.06 -10.17
N ILE A 193 4.16 -0.68 -11.40
CA ILE A 193 3.32 0.19 -12.23
C ILE A 193 1.88 -0.35 -12.40
N PRO A 194 1.65 -1.65 -12.67
CA PRO A 194 0.29 -2.19 -12.77
C PRO A 194 -0.54 -1.98 -11.51
N LEU A 195 0.09 -2.05 -10.32
CA LEU A 195 -0.58 -1.82 -9.04
C LEU A 195 -1.15 -0.41 -8.95
N PHE A 196 -0.34 0.60 -9.32
CA PHE A 196 -0.76 2.00 -9.28
C PHE A 196 -1.74 2.38 -10.39
N LEU A 197 -1.70 1.71 -11.55
CA LEU A 197 -2.67 1.90 -12.61
C LEU A 197 -4.04 1.30 -12.27
N THR A 198 -4.11 0.37 -11.32
CA THR A 198 -5.35 -0.34 -10.98
C THR A 198 -6.43 0.63 -10.49
N ILE A 199 -6.10 1.53 -9.55
CA ILE A 199 -7.06 2.51 -9.03
C ILE A 199 -7.50 3.52 -10.10
N ALA A 200 -6.57 3.99 -10.94
CA ALA A 200 -6.90 4.89 -12.04
C ALA A 200 -7.81 4.21 -13.07
N GLY A 201 -7.53 2.93 -13.40
CA GLY A 201 -8.35 2.13 -14.30
C GLY A 201 -9.75 1.86 -13.73
N TYR A 202 -9.85 1.46 -12.46
CA TYR A 202 -11.12 1.28 -11.77
C TYR A 202 -11.97 2.56 -11.80
N ARG A 203 -11.38 3.71 -11.41
CA ARG A 203 -12.09 4.99 -11.38
C ARG A 203 -12.49 5.47 -12.76
N PHE A 204 -11.68 5.22 -13.78
CA PHE A 204 -12.06 5.48 -15.17
C PHE A 204 -13.29 4.66 -15.56
N LEU A 205 -13.34 3.36 -15.21
CA LEU A 205 -14.51 2.52 -15.46
C LEU A 205 -15.75 2.99 -14.67
N ALA A 206 -15.56 3.50 -13.46
CA ALA A 206 -16.64 4.02 -12.60
C ALA A 206 -17.33 5.27 -13.19
N LEU A 207 -16.73 5.94 -14.18
CA LEU A 207 -17.40 7.01 -14.94
C LEU A 207 -18.54 6.47 -15.82
N PHE A 208 -18.50 5.19 -16.18
CA PHE A 208 -19.45 4.56 -17.10
C PHE A 208 -20.36 3.54 -16.40
N VAL A 209 -19.94 3.02 -15.24
CA VAL A 209 -20.68 2.01 -14.47
C VAL A 209 -20.91 2.55 -13.05
N PRO A 210 -22.16 2.76 -12.63
CA PRO A 210 -22.46 3.20 -11.27
C PRO A 210 -21.90 2.25 -10.21
N GLU A 211 -21.30 2.78 -9.15
CA GLU A 211 -20.76 1.99 -8.04
C GLU A 211 -21.84 1.20 -7.29
N SER A 212 -23.10 1.63 -7.37
CA SER A 212 -24.27 0.90 -6.86
C SER A 212 -24.55 -0.41 -7.61
N PHE A 213 -23.85 -0.70 -8.70
CA PHE A 213 -24.05 -1.90 -9.50
C PHE A 213 -23.31 -3.12 -8.93
N GLY A 214 -23.90 -3.73 -7.89
CA GLY A 214 -23.56 -5.07 -7.41
C GLY A 214 -22.07 -5.28 -7.13
N PHE A 215 -21.42 -6.15 -7.90
CA PHE A 215 -20.00 -6.49 -7.75
C PHE A 215 -19.04 -5.33 -8.09
N PHE A 216 -19.50 -4.34 -8.87
CA PHE A 216 -18.64 -3.24 -9.32
C PHE A 216 -18.17 -2.33 -8.18
N GLY A 217 -19.00 -2.08 -7.17
CA GLY A 217 -18.59 -1.35 -5.96
C GLY A 217 -17.42 -2.05 -5.23
N ARG A 218 -17.44 -3.38 -5.16
CA ARG A 218 -16.38 -4.18 -4.50
C ARG A 218 -15.04 -4.15 -5.24
N LEU A 219 -15.02 -3.75 -6.51
CA LEU A 219 -13.76 -3.54 -7.24
C LEU A 219 -12.98 -2.34 -6.70
N GLN A 220 -13.61 -1.44 -5.95
CA GLN A 220 -12.92 -0.35 -5.27
C GLN A 220 -11.91 -0.88 -4.26
N GLU A 221 -12.37 -1.71 -3.32
CA GLU A 221 -11.54 -2.28 -2.25
C GLU A 221 -10.36 -3.09 -2.84
N TRP A 222 -10.62 -3.84 -3.91
CA TRP A 222 -9.57 -4.55 -4.66
C TRP A 222 -8.54 -3.60 -5.28
N ALA A 223 -8.98 -2.48 -5.85
CA ALA A 223 -8.11 -1.50 -6.45
C ALA A 223 -7.27 -0.76 -5.40
N GLU A 224 -7.86 -0.44 -4.25
CA GLU A 224 -7.19 0.13 -3.08
C GLU A 224 -6.15 -0.84 -2.52
N PHE A 225 -6.48 -2.11 -2.36
CA PHE A 225 -5.54 -3.17 -1.98
C PHE A 225 -4.32 -3.22 -2.90
N CYS A 226 -4.53 -3.19 -4.22
CA CYS A 226 -3.43 -3.16 -5.19
C CYS A 226 -2.56 -1.91 -5.00
N GLN A 227 -3.17 -0.74 -4.84
CA GLN A 227 -2.43 0.50 -4.61
C GLN A 227 -1.61 0.46 -3.30
N TYR A 228 -2.18 -0.04 -2.21
CA TYR A 228 -1.49 -0.20 -0.93
C TYR A 228 -0.32 -1.18 -1.01
N ALA A 229 -0.46 -2.28 -1.76
CA ALA A 229 0.64 -3.20 -2.04
C ALA A 229 1.79 -2.48 -2.78
N GLY A 230 1.48 -1.65 -3.78
CA GLY A 230 2.47 -0.85 -4.50
C GLY A 230 3.19 0.16 -3.59
N LEU A 231 2.44 0.89 -2.77
CA LEU A 231 3.00 1.87 -1.82
C LEU A 231 3.86 1.19 -0.74
N THR A 232 3.47 0.00 -0.28
CA THR A 232 4.24 -0.81 0.67
C THR A 232 5.61 -1.18 0.11
N VAL A 233 5.66 -1.62 -1.15
CA VAL A 233 6.93 -1.97 -1.82
C VAL A 233 7.77 -0.72 -2.05
N ALA A 234 7.17 0.39 -2.47
CA ALA A 234 7.88 1.66 -2.66
C ALA A 234 8.53 2.15 -1.35
N LEU A 235 7.78 2.14 -0.24
CA LEU A 235 8.29 2.57 1.07
C LEU A 235 9.28 1.57 1.67
N SER A 236 9.13 0.28 1.42
CA SER A 236 10.17 -0.71 1.72
C SER A 236 11.46 -0.40 0.94
N GLY A 237 11.33 -0.01 -0.32
CA GLY A 237 12.46 0.42 -1.15
C GLY A 237 13.19 1.62 -0.57
N ILE A 238 12.44 2.65 -0.16
CA ILE A 238 13.00 3.84 0.50
C ILE A 238 13.66 3.45 1.83
N TYR A 239 13.02 2.60 2.64
CA TYR A 239 13.53 2.12 3.93
C TYR A 239 14.94 1.52 3.79
N PHE A 240 15.15 0.67 2.78
CA PHE A 240 16.47 0.12 2.50
C PHE A 240 17.43 1.13 1.84
N ALA A 241 16.94 2.03 0.99
CA ALA A 241 17.79 3.04 0.37
C ALA A 241 18.41 4.02 1.40
N VAL A 242 17.68 4.32 2.47
CA VAL A 242 18.16 5.24 3.53
C VAL A 242 18.95 4.54 4.64
N ARG A 243 18.96 3.20 4.69
CA ARG A 243 19.68 2.39 5.67
C ARG A 243 20.76 1.58 4.95
N PRO A 244 22.05 1.98 4.99
CA PRO A 244 23.08 1.18 4.34
C PRO A 244 23.08 -0.26 4.86
N ALA A 245 23.43 -1.21 4.00
CA ALA A 245 23.78 -2.55 4.44
C ALA A 245 24.85 -2.42 5.54
N SER A 246 24.69 -3.14 6.65
CA SER A 246 25.68 -3.18 7.73
C SER A 246 27.05 -3.47 7.11
N GLU A 247 28.02 -2.56 7.30
CA GLU A 247 29.41 -2.83 6.89
C GLU A 247 29.85 -4.15 7.54
N PRO A 248 30.37 -5.11 6.77
CA PRO A 248 30.90 -6.32 7.37
C PRO A 248 32.11 -5.94 8.22
N THR A 249 31.98 -6.10 9.53
CA THR A 249 33.08 -5.96 10.47
C THR A 249 33.90 -7.25 10.48
N GLY A 250 35.20 -7.16 10.18
CA GLY A 250 36.15 -8.29 10.26
C GLY A 250 36.44 -9.04 8.95
N GLU A 251 37.10 -10.21 9.06
CA GLU A 251 37.60 -11.06 7.95
C GLU A 251 36.56 -11.44 6.87
N THR A 252 35.27 -11.24 7.15
CA THR A 252 34.14 -11.43 6.23
C THR A 252 34.11 -10.45 5.05
N ALA A 253 34.88 -9.36 5.10
CA ALA A 253 34.98 -8.38 4.00
C ALA A 253 35.47 -8.99 2.67
N ARG A 254 36.26 -10.07 2.70
CA ARG A 254 36.82 -10.69 1.48
C ARG A 254 35.83 -11.56 0.70
N HIS A 255 34.72 -11.98 1.32
CA HIS A 255 33.65 -12.72 0.65
C HIS A 255 32.41 -11.86 0.32
N ALA A 256 32.29 -10.66 0.90
CA ALA A 256 31.15 -9.76 0.68
C ALA A 256 31.12 -9.07 -0.70
N SER A 257 32.23 -9.09 -1.45
CA SER A 257 32.39 -8.40 -2.75
C SER A 257 31.48 -8.91 -3.88
N ARG A 258 30.76 -10.04 -3.71
CA ARG A 258 29.81 -10.55 -4.71
C ARG A 258 28.33 -10.42 -4.32
N ASN A 259 28.02 -10.17 -3.04
CA ASN A 259 26.65 -10.15 -2.50
C ASN A 259 26.23 -8.78 -1.95
N SER A 260 27.01 -7.72 -2.17
CA SER A 260 26.84 -6.38 -1.60
C SER A 260 25.57 -5.62 -2.04
N GLY A 261 24.68 -6.25 -2.81
CA GLY A 261 23.40 -5.68 -3.26
C GLY A 261 22.15 -6.35 -2.68
N GLN A 262 22.28 -7.42 -1.90
CA GLN A 262 21.12 -8.17 -1.40
C GLN A 262 20.58 -7.51 -0.12
N ARG A 263 19.43 -6.84 -0.23
CA ARG A 263 18.70 -6.28 0.92
C ARG A 263 18.29 -7.40 1.86
N ASP A 264 18.60 -7.26 3.15
CA ASP A 264 18.15 -8.22 4.15
C ASP A 264 16.69 -7.94 4.51
N TRP A 265 15.78 -8.59 3.78
CA TRP A 265 14.33 -8.50 3.99
C TRP A 265 13.89 -8.95 5.40
N ARG A 266 14.75 -9.68 6.14
CA ARG A 266 14.49 -10.04 7.54
C ARG A 266 14.39 -8.81 8.44
N GLN A 267 14.97 -7.67 8.05
CA GLN A 267 14.83 -6.42 8.78
C GLN A 267 13.39 -5.89 8.84
N LEU A 268 12.50 -6.38 7.95
CA LEU A 268 11.08 -6.05 7.98
C LEU A 268 10.28 -6.96 8.93
N LEU A 269 10.86 -8.06 9.42
CA LEU A 269 10.16 -8.99 10.31
C LEU A 269 9.80 -8.35 11.65
N VAL A 270 10.70 -7.58 12.24
CA VAL A 270 10.44 -6.91 13.52
C VAL A 270 9.25 -5.96 13.43
N PRO A 271 9.21 -4.97 12.50
CA PRO A 271 8.04 -4.11 12.38
C PRO A 271 6.77 -4.91 11.99
N ALA A 272 6.89 -5.94 11.14
CA ALA A 272 5.74 -6.77 10.78
C ALA A 272 5.15 -7.55 11.98
N VAL A 273 6.00 -8.11 12.85
CA VAL A 273 5.57 -8.82 14.06
C VAL A 273 4.94 -7.86 15.06
N ILE A 274 5.49 -6.66 15.24
CA ILE A 274 4.91 -5.63 16.11
C ILE A 274 3.51 -5.25 15.62
N VAL A 275 3.37 -4.97 14.32
CA VAL A 275 2.08 -4.64 13.72
C VAL A 275 1.10 -5.78 13.89
N LEU A 276 1.50 -7.01 13.56
CA LEU A 276 0.64 -8.18 13.71
C LEU A 276 0.18 -8.36 15.16
N ALA A 277 1.07 -8.18 16.13
CA ALA A 277 0.71 -8.26 17.55
C ALA A 277 -0.32 -7.20 17.93
N ILE A 278 -0.13 -5.95 17.50
CA ILE A 278 -1.09 -4.85 17.73
C ILE A 278 -2.44 -5.19 17.07
N THR A 279 -2.44 -5.58 15.80
CA THR A 279 -3.64 -5.96 15.05
C THR A 279 -4.40 -7.09 15.73
N VAL A 280 -3.72 -8.16 16.14
CA VAL A 280 -4.36 -9.30 16.82
C VAL A 280 -4.92 -8.89 18.17
N VAL A 281 -4.17 -8.12 18.97
CA VAL A 281 -4.66 -7.63 20.26
C VAL A 281 -5.91 -6.75 20.07
N PHE A 282 -5.88 -5.82 19.14
CA PHE A 282 -7.01 -4.93 18.87
C PHE A 282 -8.22 -5.72 18.38
N ALA A 283 -8.04 -6.62 17.40
CA ALA A 283 -9.11 -7.48 16.89
C ALA A 283 -9.73 -8.38 17.97
N VAL A 284 -8.92 -8.91 18.90
CA VAL A 284 -9.40 -9.70 20.03
C VAL A 284 -10.15 -8.84 21.03
N LEU A 285 -9.75 -7.58 21.25
CA LEU A 285 -10.39 -6.67 22.19
C LEU A 285 -11.71 -6.08 21.66
N THR A 286 -11.84 -5.90 20.35
CA THR A 286 -13.02 -5.30 19.71
C THR A 286 -14.36 -5.86 20.19
N PRO A 287 -14.58 -7.19 20.26
CA PRO A 287 -15.85 -7.75 20.75
C PRO A 287 -16.16 -7.47 22.23
N PHE A 288 -15.16 -7.16 23.05
CA PHE A 288 -15.33 -6.96 24.50
C PHE A 288 -15.93 -5.61 24.87
N SER A 289 -15.93 -4.63 23.95
CA SER A 289 -16.57 -3.33 24.21
C SER A 289 -18.10 -3.39 24.21
N GLY A 290 -18.69 -4.40 23.58
CA GLY A 290 -20.14 -4.47 23.36
C GLY A 290 -20.68 -3.47 22.33
N ILE A 291 -19.81 -2.67 21.69
CA ILE A 291 -20.18 -1.78 20.57
C ILE A 291 -20.20 -2.63 19.30
N VAL A 292 -21.34 -2.68 18.63
CA VAL A 292 -21.53 -3.43 17.38
C VAL A 292 -21.48 -2.46 16.20
N PRO A 293 -20.70 -2.74 15.14
CA PRO A 293 -20.68 -1.89 13.95
C PRO A 293 -22.08 -1.78 13.32
N GLY A 294 -22.37 -0.60 12.75
CA GLY A 294 -23.71 -0.28 12.25
C GLY A 294 -24.19 -1.18 11.09
N ASN A 295 -23.27 -1.86 10.39
CA ASN A 295 -23.57 -2.80 9.30
C ASN A 295 -23.40 -4.29 9.70
N ALA A 296 -23.32 -4.59 11.01
CA ALA A 296 -23.16 -5.97 11.47
C ALA A 296 -24.29 -6.90 10.95
N PRO A 297 -23.97 -8.15 10.57
CA PRO A 297 -24.96 -9.10 10.08
C PRO A 297 -26.06 -9.33 11.12
N GLY A 298 -27.29 -8.94 10.78
CA GLY A 298 -28.46 -9.03 11.66
C GLY A 298 -29.05 -7.69 12.10
N GLN A 299 -28.43 -6.55 11.78
CA GLN A 299 -28.98 -5.20 11.99
C GLN A 299 -29.63 -4.59 10.72
N GLY A 300 -30.30 -5.42 9.91
CA GLY A 300 -31.13 -4.93 8.82
C GLY A 300 -32.50 -4.50 9.33
N ASN A 301 -32.88 -3.25 9.01
CA ASN A 301 -34.26 -3.00 8.56
C ASN A 301 -34.45 -3.62 7.18
#